data_AF-A0A8T4UWH1-F1
#
_entry.id   AF-A0A8T4UWH1-F1
#
_cell.length_a   1.000
_cell.length_b   1.000
_cell.length_c   1.000
_cell.angle_alpha   90.00
_cell.angle_beta   90.00
_cell.angle_gamma   90.00
#
_symmetry.space_group_name_H-M   'P 1'
#
loop_
_entity.id
_entity.type
_entity.pdbx_description
1 polymer ?
#
loop_
_entity_poly.entity_id
_entity_poly.type
_entity_poly.pdbx_seq_one_letter_code
_entity_poly.pdbx_strand_id
1 'polypeptide(L)'
;MAQKTAEELAQKQREISIAEFFEKNRHLLGFDNPRRALMTAVKEAVDNALDACEEARILPEINVELIQLGETRFRIVIEDNGPGIIKAQLPKIFAKLLYGSKFHKLAQTRGQQGIGISAAVLYGQLTTGKPATIMSKTGEGKKAIRMKLKINTQTNNPDVIEEEEVEWEEKDHGTRIEIDMEGAYLKGRQSVDEYLKETSVVNPHCTIIYTNPEANQMIFPRAAEQLPPEAREIKPHPYGVELGMLIKMLETTKASTLQQFLTDEFVRVGAGTAKEICANASLLPSTKTKNLNRDLMENLHKGIQNTKIIAPPTDCISPITADLLEKGLRKEINAEFYCSTTRPPAVYRGNPFIIEAALAYGGEQEGDSAVRILRFANRVPLLYQQGACAITNSIQATSWRLYGLQQSKNSLPVGPCTIVVHMSSVWVPFTSESKEALAHYPEIVKEVKLALQECGRKLASFVNKKRRISEESKKRGYIEKYIPHVADSLKSIVGLSEIQKKQVEDDLYAILEHTRGELEEIEMDNPDYDPELAQIGAEDETEEPMGDDSSPHKKGKKRKEELDEEKEGDENEDSFSDDDENDNPGDRQLKLS
;
A
#
# COMPACT_ATOMS: atom_id res chain seq x y z
N MET A 1 8.61 36.59 -42.44
CA MET A 1 7.47 35.71 -42.03
C MET A 1 6.22 36.57 -42.02
N ALA A 2 5.15 36.16 -42.72
CA ALA A 2 3.90 36.91 -42.72
C ALA A 2 3.29 36.90 -41.30
N GLN A 3 2.90 38.08 -40.81
CA GLN A 3 2.24 38.26 -39.53
C GLN A 3 0.81 37.71 -39.65
N LYS A 4 0.46 36.73 -38.80
CA LYS A 4 -0.89 36.15 -38.77
C LYS A 4 -1.84 37.07 -38.01
N THR A 5 -3.07 37.22 -38.49
CA THR A 5 -4.07 38.06 -37.81
C THR A 5 -4.66 37.36 -36.59
N ALA A 6 -5.30 38.13 -35.70
CA ALA A 6 -5.96 37.57 -34.53
C ALA A 6 -7.10 36.61 -34.92
N GLU A 7 -7.81 36.87 -36.01
CA GLU A 7 -8.87 35.99 -36.52
C GLU A 7 -8.31 34.65 -37.04
N GLU A 8 -7.16 34.68 -37.73
CA GLU A 8 -6.48 33.46 -38.19
C GLU A 8 -5.92 32.61 -37.05
N LEU A 9 -5.53 33.26 -35.93
CA LEU A 9 -5.12 32.57 -34.71
C LEU A 9 -6.33 32.01 -33.95
N ALA A 10 -7.46 32.74 -33.92
CA ALA A 10 -8.69 32.30 -33.28
C ALA A 10 -9.31 31.07 -33.97
N GLN A 11 -9.30 31.00 -35.30
CA GLN A 11 -9.78 29.83 -36.06
C GLN A 11 -9.01 28.54 -35.76
N LYS A 12 -7.82 28.63 -35.17
CA LYS A 12 -7.01 27.47 -34.76
C LYS A 12 -7.28 27.00 -33.34
N GLN A 13 -8.04 27.77 -32.55
CA GLN A 13 -8.45 27.33 -31.22
C GLN A 13 -9.45 26.18 -31.36
N ARG A 14 -9.18 25.07 -30.68
CA ARG A 14 -10.03 23.88 -30.66
C ARG A 14 -10.24 23.45 -29.23
N GLU A 15 -11.47 23.08 -28.92
CA GLU A 15 -11.79 22.35 -27.69
C GLU A 15 -11.31 20.91 -27.83
N ILE A 16 -10.81 20.34 -26.74
CA ILE A 16 -10.40 18.93 -26.67
C ILE A 16 -11.29 18.21 -25.67
N SER A 17 -11.59 16.94 -25.97
CA SER A 17 -12.36 16.11 -25.05
C SER A 17 -11.52 15.76 -23.81
N ILE A 18 -12.19 15.36 -22.72
CA ILE A 18 -11.53 14.85 -21.51
C ILE A 18 -10.65 13.62 -21.83
N ALA A 19 -11.14 12.73 -22.70
CA ALA A 19 -10.39 11.54 -23.10
C ALA A 19 -9.17 11.90 -23.94
N GLU A 20 -9.29 12.89 -24.84
CA GLU A 20 -8.15 13.40 -25.62
C GLU A 20 -7.12 14.11 -24.73
N PHE A 21 -7.56 14.83 -23.70
CA PHE A 21 -6.68 15.45 -22.71
C PHE A 21 -5.85 14.39 -21.98
N PHE A 22 -6.46 13.30 -21.54
CA PHE A 22 -5.76 12.23 -20.83
C PHE A 22 -4.92 11.34 -21.74
N GLU A 23 -5.33 11.14 -23.00
CA GLU A 23 -4.51 10.49 -24.03
C GLU A 23 -3.17 11.20 -24.20
N LYS A 24 -3.17 12.54 -24.17
CA LYS A 24 -1.97 13.39 -24.24
C LYS A 24 -1.23 13.50 -22.90
N ASN A 25 -1.92 13.33 -21.78
CA ASN A 25 -1.38 13.53 -20.42
C ASN A 25 -1.51 12.29 -19.53
N ARG A 26 -1.06 11.13 -20.02
CA ARG A 26 -1.19 9.82 -19.34
C ARG A 26 -0.56 9.78 -17.95
N HIS A 27 0.48 10.58 -17.74
CA HIS A 27 1.16 10.72 -16.45
C HIS A 27 0.23 11.23 -15.33
N LEU A 28 -0.80 12.04 -15.66
CA LEU A 28 -1.79 12.52 -14.68
C LEU A 28 -2.69 11.40 -14.15
N LEU A 29 -2.80 10.29 -14.90
CA LEU A 29 -3.59 9.12 -14.53
C LEU A 29 -2.76 8.03 -13.83
N GLY A 30 -1.46 8.28 -13.57
CA GLY A 30 -0.57 7.25 -13.02
C GLY A 30 -0.06 6.22 -14.04
N PHE A 31 -0.23 6.50 -15.34
CA PHE A 31 0.31 5.71 -16.45
C PHE A 31 1.53 6.40 -17.08
N ASP A 32 2.51 6.75 -16.24
CA ASP A 32 3.74 7.44 -16.62
C ASP A 32 4.80 6.49 -17.20
N ASN A 33 4.92 5.29 -16.64
CA ASN A 33 5.87 4.26 -17.07
C ASN A 33 5.23 2.86 -17.04
N PRO A 34 5.78 1.88 -17.81
CA PRO A 34 5.20 0.54 -17.93
C PRO A 34 5.08 -0.24 -16.61
N ARG A 35 6.00 -0.04 -15.66
CA ARG A 35 5.94 -0.69 -14.33
C ARG A 35 4.73 -0.20 -13.55
N ARG A 36 4.56 1.11 -13.49
CA ARG A 36 3.47 1.76 -12.75
C ARG A 36 2.13 1.53 -13.43
N ALA A 37 2.09 1.46 -14.76
CA ALA A 37 0.88 1.21 -15.53
C ALA A 37 0.18 -0.10 -15.10
N LEU A 38 0.94 -1.19 -14.99
CA LEU A 38 0.42 -2.50 -14.58
C LEU A 38 -0.16 -2.44 -13.16
N MET A 39 0.59 -1.88 -12.21
CA MET A 39 0.14 -1.68 -10.83
C MET A 39 -1.14 -0.83 -10.81
N THR A 40 -1.16 0.32 -11.48
CA THR A 40 -2.30 1.26 -11.44
C THR A 40 -3.56 0.60 -11.97
N ALA A 41 -3.47 -0.20 -13.04
CA ALA A 41 -4.61 -0.93 -13.57
C ALA A 41 -5.15 -1.98 -12.58
N VAL A 42 -4.27 -2.77 -11.95
CA VAL A 42 -4.66 -3.75 -10.91
C VAL A 42 -5.29 -3.05 -9.72
N LYS A 43 -4.65 -1.99 -9.21
CA LYS A 43 -5.15 -1.18 -8.10
C LYS A 43 -6.56 -0.67 -8.34
N GLU A 44 -6.79 0.01 -9.47
CA GLU A 44 -8.11 0.58 -9.77
C GLU A 44 -9.18 -0.50 -10.02
N ALA A 45 -8.82 -1.68 -10.51
CA ALA A 45 -9.74 -2.80 -10.67
C ALA A 45 -10.11 -3.45 -9.33
N VAL A 46 -9.11 -3.76 -8.49
CA VAL A 46 -9.30 -4.37 -7.17
C VAL A 46 -10.08 -3.44 -6.24
N ASP A 47 -9.77 -2.13 -6.24
CA ASP A 47 -10.49 -1.15 -5.42
C ASP A 47 -11.98 -1.07 -5.79
N ASN A 48 -12.30 -1.16 -7.10
CA ASN A 48 -13.68 -1.15 -7.57
C ASN A 48 -14.41 -2.45 -7.24
N ALA A 49 -13.74 -3.60 -7.33
CA ALA A 49 -14.28 -4.90 -6.92
C ALA A 49 -14.61 -4.90 -5.41
N LEU A 50 -13.68 -4.45 -4.56
CA LEU A 50 -13.90 -4.33 -3.12
C LEU A 50 -15.07 -3.41 -2.80
N ASP A 51 -15.13 -2.22 -3.41
CA ASP A 51 -16.23 -1.28 -3.20
C ASP A 51 -17.58 -1.90 -3.64
N ALA A 52 -17.63 -2.61 -4.77
CA ALA A 52 -18.86 -3.24 -5.27
C ALA A 52 -19.38 -4.35 -4.33
N CYS A 53 -18.49 -5.20 -3.82
CA CYS A 53 -18.85 -6.24 -2.85
C CYS A 53 -19.32 -5.63 -1.53
N GLU A 54 -18.60 -4.62 -1.01
CA GLU A 54 -18.95 -3.96 0.26
C GLU A 54 -20.29 -3.22 0.19
N GLU A 55 -20.56 -2.50 -0.90
CA GLU A 55 -21.83 -1.82 -1.15
C GLU A 55 -23.00 -2.82 -1.23
N ALA A 56 -22.77 -3.99 -1.80
CA ALA A 56 -23.75 -5.08 -1.87
C ALA A 56 -23.85 -5.93 -0.61
N ARG A 57 -23.03 -5.65 0.43
CA ARG A 57 -22.92 -6.43 1.66
C ARG A 57 -22.51 -7.90 1.43
N ILE A 58 -21.65 -8.14 0.44
CA ILE A 58 -21.07 -9.45 0.11
C ILE A 58 -19.62 -9.49 0.61
N LEU A 59 -19.20 -10.60 1.22
CA LEU A 59 -17.80 -10.79 1.60
C LEU A 59 -16.95 -10.94 0.32
N PRO A 60 -15.97 -10.04 0.07
CA PRO A 60 -15.27 -10.02 -1.20
C PRO A 60 -14.40 -11.26 -1.41
N GLU A 61 -14.53 -11.85 -2.59
CA GLU A 61 -13.62 -12.84 -3.15
C GLU A 61 -13.18 -12.34 -4.52
N ILE A 62 -11.90 -12.02 -4.64
CA ILE A 62 -11.34 -11.37 -5.82
C ILE A 62 -10.25 -12.29 -6.38
N ASN A 63 -10.43 -12.71 -7.63
CA ASN A 63 -9.40 -13.39 -8.39
C ASN A 63 -8.68 -12.37 -9.28
N VAL A 64 -7.35 -12.37 -9.22
CA VAL A 64 -6.47 -11.50 -10.00
C VAL A 64 -5.51 -12.38 -10.76
N GLU A 65 -5.45 -12.25 -12.08
CA GLU A 65 -4.50 -12.98 -12.91
C GLU A 65 -3.72 -11.99 -13.78
N LEU A 66 -2.41 -12.14 -13.78
CA LEU A 66 -1.52 -11.43 -14.69
C LEU A 66 -0.88 -12.43 -15.64
N ILE A 67 -1.26 -12.38 -16.92
CA ILE A 67 -0.77 -13.30 -17.94
C ILE A 67 0.20 -12.56 -18.86
N GLN A 68 1.45 -13.02 -18.94
CA GLN A 68 2.41 -12.46 -19.89
C GLN A 68 2.11 -12.96 -21.31
N LEU A 69 1.78 -12.03 -22.22
CA LEU A 69 1.48 -12.32 -23.63
C LEU A 69 2.70 -12.12 -24.54
N GLY A 70 3.73 -11.44 -24.04
CA GLY A 70 5.00 -11.16 -24.72
C GLY A 70 5.92 -10.37 -23.80
N GLU A 71 7.10 -9.96 -24.28
CA GLU A 71 8.12 -9.30 -23.45
C GLU A 71 7.58 -8.09 -22.67
N THR A 72 6.81 -7.22 -23.33
CA THR A 72 6.28 -5.98 -22.75
C THR A 72 4.76 -5.96 -22.67
N ARG A 73 4.09 -7.10 -22.89
CA ARG A 73 2.62 -7.17 -23.01
C ARG A 73 2.02 -8.12 -22.01
N PHE A 74 1.03 -7.64 -21.29
CA PHE A 74 0.34 -8.36 -20.24
C PHE A 74 -1.16 -8.31 -20.44
N ARG A 75 -1.84 -9.40 -20.11
CA ARG A 75 -3.29 -9.42 -19.90
C ARG A 75 -3.53 -9.40 -18.40
N ILE A 76 -4.30 -8.41 -17.98
CA ILE A 76 -4.79 -8.30 -16.60
C ILE A 76 -6.22 -8.85 -16.59
N VAL A 77 -6.47 -9.83 -15.73
CA VAL A 77 -7.81 -10.35 -15.45
C VAL A 77 -8.14 -10.06 -14.00
N ILE A 78 -9.28 -9.44 -13.76
CA ILE A 78 -9.83 -9.27 -12.40
C ILE A 78 -11.26 -9.79 -12.42
N GLU A 79 -11.58 -10.66 -11.48
CA GLU A 79 -12.90 -11.21 -11.29
C GLU A 79 -13.33 -11.04 -9.83
N ASP A 80 -14.56 -10.56 -9.64
CA ASP A 80 -15.18 -10.39 -8.33
C ASP A 80 -16.45 -11.22 -8.17
N ASN A 81 -16.81 -11.50 -6.91
CA ASN A 81 -18.10 -12.07 -6.53
C ASN A 81 -19.14 -11.00 -6.16
N GLY A 82 -19.02 -9.78 -6.69
CA GLY A 82 -19.92 -8.67 -6.42
C GLY A 82 -21.31 -8.86 -7.05
N PRO A 83 -22.20 -7.86 -6.96
CA PRO A 83 -23.59 -7.96 -7.45
C PRO A 83 -23.71 -8.01 -8.99
N GLY A 84 -22.60 -7.86 -9.71
CA GLY A 84 -22.59 -7.59 -11.14
C GLY A 84 -23.09 -6.19 -11.49
N ILE A 85 -23.04 -5.87 -12.79
CA ILE A 85 -23.37 -4.57 -13.34
C ILE A 85 -24.44 -4.77 -14.41
N ILE A 86 -25.49 -3.95 -14.34
CA ILE A 86 -26.56 -3.97 -15.34
C ILE A 86 -26.05 -3.53 -16.72
N LYS A 87 -26.57 -4.18 -17.77
CA LYS A 87 -26.22 -3.93 -19.18
C LYS A 87 -26.06 -2.45 -19.57
N ALA A 88 -27.03 -1.62 -19.17
CA ALA A 88 -27.07 -0.21 -19.54
C ALA A 88 -25.95 0.65 -18.92
N GLN A 89 -25.29 0.15 -17.86
CA GLN A 89 -24.23 0.85 -17.14
C GLN A 89 -22.84 0.34 -17.50
N LEU A 90 -22.70 -0.91 -17.98
CA LEU A 90 -21.44 -1.52 -18.37
C LEU A 90 -20.59 -0.60 -19.29
N PRO A 91 -21.10 -0.10 -20.44
CA PRO A 91 -20.29 0.76 -21.31
C PRO A 91 -19.86 2.06 -20.62
N LYS A 92 -20.69 2.63 -19.76
CA LYS A 92 -20.42 3.93 -19.13
C LYS A 92 -19.38 3.82 -18.01
N ILE A 93 -19.39 2.73 -17.25
CA ILE A 93 -18.44 2.53 -16.14
C ILE A 93 -17.02 2.28 -16.67
N PHE A 94 -16.89 1.47 -17.72
CA PHE A 94 -15.60 1.02 -18.23
C PHE A 94 -15.06 1.85 -19.39
N ALA A 95 -15.91 2.56 -20.13
CA ALA A 95 -15.50 3.27 -21.33
C ALA A 95 -16.02 4.72 -21.41
N LYS A 96 -16.20 5.38 -20.24
CA LYS A 96 -16.47 6.82 -20.15
C LYS A 96 -15.74 7.44 -18.97
N LEU A 97 -14.83 8.36 -19.25
CA LEU A 97 -14.10 9.06 -18.19
C LEU A 97 -15.00 10.08 -17.50
N LEU A 98 -14.75 10.28 -16.20
CA LEU A 98 -15.53 11.10 -15.30
C LEU A 98 -16.99 10.63 -15.14
N TYR A 99 -17.20 9.31 -15.15
CA TYR A 99 -18.50 8.68 -14.92
C TYR A 99 -18.49 7.82 -13.66
N GLY A 100 -19.50 7.97 -12.80
CA GLY A 100 -19.58 7.21 -11.55
C GLY A 100 -20.56 7.81 -10.54
N SER A 101 -20.92 7.01 -9.56
CA SER A 101 -21.80 7.39 -8.44
C SER A 101 -21.08 8.19 -7.35
N LYS A 102 -19.74 8.14 -7.31
CA LYS A 102 -18.91 8.61 -6.19
C LYS A 102 -18.61 10.13 -6.18
N PHE A 103 -18.97 10.89 -7.23
CA PHE A 103 -18.64 12.33 -7.36
C PHE A 103 -19.37 13.26 -6.40
N HIS A 104 -20.57 12.87 -5.98
CA HIS A 104 -21.47 13.74 -5.23
C HIS A 104 -21.61 13.33 -3.76
N LYS A 105 -21.09 12.13 -3.41
CA LYS A 105 -21.19 11.55 -2.08
C LYS A 105 -20.01 11.99 -1.23
N LEU A 106 -20.26 12.76 -0.16
CA LEU A 106 -19.28 13.01 0.89
C LEU A 106 -19.36 11.89 1.93
N ALA A 107 -18.74 10.77 1.60
CA ALA A 107 -18.53 9.62 2.48
C ALA A 107 -17.16 8.99 2.16
N GLN A 108 -16.60 8.23 3.09
CA GLN A 108 -15.38 7.48 2.82
C GLN A 108 -15.57 6.50 1.65
N THR A 109 -14.68 6.58 0.66
CA THR A 109 -14.57 5.65 -0.47
C THR A 109 -13.09 5.43 -0.83
N ARG A 110 -12.77 4.31 -1.49
CA ARG A 110 -11.42 4.05 -2.06
C ARG A 110 -11.16 4.95 -3.28
N GLY A 111 -12.12 4.96 -4.22
CA GLY A 111 -12.12 5.82 -5.41
C GLY A 111 -12.88 7.14 -5.23
N GLN A 112 -12.34 8.25 -5.75
CA GLN A 112 -12.93 9.61 -5.61
C GLN A 112 -13.44 10.23 -6.92
N GLN A 113 -12.86 9.89 -8.07
CA GLN A 113 -12.97 10.73 -9.27
C GLN A 113 -13.60 10.03 -10.48
N GLY A 114 -14.08 8.78 -10.38
CA GLY A 114 -14.73 8.07 -11.50
C GLY A 114 -13.89 8.00 -12.79
N ILE A 115 -12.55 7.93 -12.65
CA ILE A 115 -11.60 7.88 -13.76
C ILE A 115 -10.86 6.54 -13.82
N GLY A 116 -10.64 5.90 -12.67
CA GLY A 116 -9.70 4.79 -12.47
C GLY A 116 -9.74 3.70 -13.53
N ILE A 117 -10.83 2.91 -13.54
CA ILE A 117 -10.90 1.75 -14.44
C ILE A 117 -11.02 2.14 -15.92
N SER A 118 -11.72 3.24 -16.23
CA SER A 118 -11.79 3.79 -17.59
C SER A 118 -10.41 4.26 -18.09
N ALA A 119 -9.54 4.75 -17.20
CA ALA A 119 -8.16 5.08 -17.54
C ALA A 119 -7.32 3.84 -17.86
N ALA A 120 -7.51 2.74 -17.14
CA ALA A 120 -6.86 1.46 -17.45
C ALA A 120 -7.30 0.92 -18.82
N VAL A 121 -8.60 1.00 -19.13
CA VAL A 121 -9.14 0.63 -20.46
C VAL A 121 -8.57 1.54 -21.56
N LEU A 122 -8.52 2.86 -21.32
CA LEU A 122 -7.93 3.81 -22.27
C LEU A 122 -6.46 3.48 -22.51
N TYR A 123 -5.69 3.23 -21.45
CA TYR A 123 -4.27 2.91 -21.57
C TYR A 123 -4.05 1.62 -22.36
N GLY A 124 -4.77 0.54 -22.03
CA GLY A 124 -4.71 -0.72 -22.78
C GLY A 124 -5.06 -0.53 -24.26
N GLN A 125 -6.11 0.23 -24.56
CA GLN A 125 -6.48 0.57 -25.94
C GLN A 125 -5.38 1.34 -26.67
N LEU A 126 -4.73 2.31 -26.02
CA LEU A 126 -3.69 3.13 -26.64
C LEU A 126 -2.39 2.34 -26.88
N THR A 127 -2.06 1.40 -26.00
CA THR A 127 -0.82 0.62 -26.10
C THR A 127 -0.96 -0.61 -27.00
N THR A 128 -2.10 -1.31 -26.94
CA THR A 128 -2.28 -2.58 -27.69
C THR A 128 -3.25 -2.47 -28.87
N GLY A 129 -4.07 -1.42 -28.92
CA GLY A 129 -5.14 -1.25 -29.92
C GLY A 129 -6.35 -2.18 -29.72
N LYS A 130 -6.31 -3.08 -28.73
CA LYS A 130 -7.37 -4.05 -28.47
C LYS A 130 -8.48 -3.46 -27.58
N PRO A 131 -9.74 -3.90 -27.76
CA PRO A 131 -10.80 -3.58 -26.81
C PRO A 131 -10.59 -4.29 -25.48
N ALA A 132 -11.14 -3.73 -24.39
CA ALA A 132 -11.27 -4.44 -23.12
C ALA A 132 -12.46 -5.39 -23.18
N THR A 133 -12.35 -6.58 -22.59
CA THR A 133 -13.45 -7.54 -22.48
C THR A 133 -14.05 -7.45 -21.08
N ILE A 134 -15.34 -7.17 -20.97
CA ILE A 134 -16.05 -7.15 -19.69
C ILE A 134 -17.15 -8.20 -19.73
N MET A 135 -17.23 -9.02 -18.70
CA MET A 135 -18.30 -10.00 -18.51
C MET A 135 -18.97 -9.72 -17.16
N SER A 136 -20.30 -9.68 -17.12
CA SER A 136 -21.01 -9.43 -15.86
C SER A 136 -22.31 -10.20 -15.75
N LYS A 137 -22.57 -10.74 -14.55
CA LYS A 137 -23.76 -11.52 -14.21
C LYS A 137 -24.42 -10.91 -12.98
N THR A 138 -25.73 -10.66 -13.05
CA THR A 138 -26.47 -9.91 -12.01
C THR A 138 -27.28 -10.79 -11.06
N GLY A 139 -27.09 -12.11 -11.10
CA GLY A 139 -27.80 -13.04 -10.25
C GLY A 139 -27.97 -14.43 -10.86
N GLU A 140 -28.26 -15.39 -9.98
CA GLU A 140 -28.47 -16.79 -10.30
C GLU A 140 -29.56 -16.98 -11.37
N GLY A 141 -29.37 -17.92 -12.29
CA GLY A 141 -30.30 -18.20 -13.39
C GLY A 141 -30.36 -17.16 -14.52
N LYS A 142 -29.66 -16.03 -14.41
CA LYS A 142 -29.52 -15.07 -15.52
C LYS A 142 -28.30 -15.42 -16.36
N LYS A 143 -28.35 -15.10 -17.66
CA LYS A 143 -27.16 -15.16 -18.52
C LYS A 143 -26.21 -14.01 -18.18
N ALA A 144 -24.91 -14.27 -18.31
CA ALA A 144 -23.90 -13.22 -18.21
C ALA A 144 -23.85 -12.44 -19.52
N ILE A 145 -23.58 -11.14 -19.44
CA ILE A 145 -23.41 -10.29 -20.61
C ILE A 145 -21.91 -10.08 -20.79
N ARG A 146 -21.38 -10.45 -21.96
CA ARG A 146 -20.00 -10.16 -22.35
C ARG A 146 -19.99 -9.05 -23.40
N MET A 147 -19.18 -8.03 -23.17
CA MET A 147 -19.00 -6.88 -24.05
C MET A 147 -17.52 -6.64 -24.33
N LYS A 148 -17.20 -6.30 -25.58
CA LYS A 148 -15.89 -5.73 -25.96
C LYS A 148 -16.03 -4.22 -26.13
N LEU A 149 -15.32 -3.46 -25.32
CA LEU A 149 -15.46 -2.00 -25.23
C LEU A 149 -14.20 -1.26 -25.65
N LYS A 150 -14.40 -0.13 -26.33
CA LYS A 150 -13.39 0.91 -26.60
C LYS A 150 -13.90 2.27 -26.13
N ILE A 151 -12.97 3.19 -25.92
CA ILE A 151 -13.24 4.60 -25.62
C ILE A 151 -13.00 5.42 -26.89
N ASN A 152 -14.03 6.14 -27.34
CA ASN A 152 -13.85 7.15 -28.38
C ASN A 152 -13.22 8.40 -27.75
N THR A 153 -11.94 8.64 -28.01
CA THR A 153 -11.20 9.74 -27.36
C THR A 153 -11.62 11.12 -27.82
N GLN A 154 -12.27 11.27 -28.98
CA GLN A 154 -12.76 12.57 -29.46
C GLN A 154 -14.06 13.00 -28.76
N THR A 155 -14.92 12.04 -28.41
CA THR A 155 -16.25 12.33 -27.83
C THR A 155 -16.39 11.96 -26.36
N ASN A 156 -15.42 11.23 -25.78
CA ASN A 156 -15.50 10.62 -24.45
C ASN A 156 -16.79 9.80 -24.26
N ASN A 157 -17.13 9.00 -25.28
CA ASN A 157 -18.25 8.08 -25.24
C ASN A 157 -17.76 6.65 -25.47
N PRO A 158 -18.46 5.66 -24.91
CA PRO A 158 -18.13 4.26 -25.11
C PRO A 158 -18.47 3.81 -26.52
N ASP A 159 -17.61 2.97 -27.08
CA ASP A 159 -17.78 2.30 -28.37
C ASP A 159 -17.87 0.79 -28.12
N VAL A 160 -19.04 0.20 -28.39
CA VAL A 160 -19.31 -1.22 -28.15
C VAL A 160 -19.02 -1.98 -29.43
N ILE A 161 -17.95 -2.78 -29.43
CA ILE A 161 -17.49 -3.52 -30.61
C ILE A 161 -18.27 -4.83 -30.76
N GLU A 162 -18.52 -5.51 -29.64
CA GLU A 162 -19.20 -6.80 -29.60
C GLU A 162 -20.00 -6.90 -28.31
N GLU A 163 -21.17 -7.53 -28.39
CA GLU A 163 -22.07 -7.79 -27.28
C GLU A 163 -22.69 -9.17 -27.46
N GLU A 164 -22.53 -10.04 -26.46
CA GLU A 164 -23.08 -11.40 -26.46
C GLU A 164 -23.60 -11.79 -25.07
N GLU A 165 -24.62 -12.66 -25.05
CA GLU A 165 -25.08 -13.31 -23.82
C GLU A 165 -24.44 -14.69 -23.72
N VAL A 166 -23.73 -14.95 -22.62
CA VAL A 166 -22.98 -16.18 -22.38
C VAL A 166 -23.43 -16.85 -21.09
N GLU A 167 -23.31 -18.18 -21.05
CA GLU A 167 -23.49 -18.94 -19.82
C GLU A 167 -22.21 -18.87 -19.00
N TRP A 168 -22.36 -18.55 -17.71
CA TRP A 168 -21.28 -18.51 -16.74
C TRP A 168 -21.76 -19.30 -15.53
N GLU A 169 -21.54 -20.61 -15.57
CA GLU A 169 -22.11 -21.58 -14.62
C GLU A 169 -21.44 -21.54 -13.25
N GLU A 170 -20.15 -21.21 -13.21
CA GLU A 170 -19.31 -21.22 -12.00
C GLU A 170 -19.63 -20.10 -10.99
N LYS A 171 -20.44 -19.10 -11.39
CA LYS A 171 -20.74 -17.92 -10.57
C LYS A 171 -22.21 -17.60 -10.61
N ASP A 172 -22.81 -17.23 -9.48
CA ASP A 172 -24.19 -16.73 -9.44
C ASP A 172 -24.27 -15.26 -9.87
N HIS A 173 -23.32 -14.46 -9.41
CA HIS A 173 -23.19 -13.05 -9.73
C HIS A 173 -21.71 -12.64 -9.67
N GLY A 174 -21.37 -11.56 -10.37
CA GLY A 174 -20.00 -11.05 -10.39
C GLY A 174 -19.69 -10.24 -11.63
N THR A 175 -18.50 -9.66 -11.64
CA THR A 175 -17.94 -8.97 -12.81
C THR A 175 -16.53 -9.49 -13.07
N ARG A 176 -16.20 -9.71 -14.33
CA ARG A 176 -14.87 -10.08 -14.80
C ARG A 176 -14.41 -9.11 -15.88
N ILE A 177 -13.21 -8.58 -15.74
CA ILE A 177 -12.61 -7.58 -16.63
C ILE A 177 -11.29 -8.14 -17.16
N GLU A 178 -11.10 -8.07 -18.46
CA GLU A 178 -9.83 -8.36 -19.13
C GLU A 178 -9.32 -7.13 -19.88
N ILE A 179 -8.06 -6.76 -19.62
CA ILE A 179 -7.39 -5.65 -20.30
C ILE A 179 -6.01 -6.12 -20.78
N ASP A 180 -5.80 -6.08 -22.09
CA ASP A 180 -4.47 -6.25 -22.70
C ASP A 180 -3.77 -4.88 -22.71
N MET A 181 -2.62 -4.77 -22.04
CA MET A 181 -1.83 -3.54 -22.00
C MET A 181 -0.33 -3.78 -22.06
N GLU A 182 0.42 -2.73 -22.43
CA GLU A 182 1.87 -2.76 -22.29
C GLU A 182 2.27 -2.50 -20.83
N GLY A 183 3.24 -3.22 -20.31
CA GLY A 183 3.62 -3.15 -18.91
C GLY A 183 4.97 -3.79 -18.64
N ALA A 184 5.43 -3.69 -17.39
CA ALA A 184 6.60 -4.40 -16.91
C ALA A 184 6.30 -4.99 -15.53
N TYR A 185 6.46 -6.31 -15.40
CA TYR A 185 6.35 -7.02 -14.12
C TYR A 185 7.72 -7.06 -13.44
N LEU A 186 7.78 -6.63 -12.18
CA LEU A 186 8.98 -6.63 -11.36
C LEU A 186 8.60 -6.99 -9.92
N LYS A 187 9.36 -7.87 -9.29
CA LYS A 187 9.20 -8.24 -7.87
C LYS A 187 9.73 -7.14 -6.94
N GLY A 188 9.36 -7.21 -5.65
CA GLY A 188 9.84 -6.32 -4.57
C GLY A 188 8.80 -5.32 -4.06
N ARG A 189 9.22 -4.39 -3.18
CA ARG A 189 8.33 -3.49 -2.39
C ARG A 189 7.43 -2.52 -3.17
N GLN A 190 7.55 -2.48 -4.49
CA GLN A 190 6.72 -1.64 -5.38
C GLN A 190 6.17 -2.48 -6.53
N SER A 191 5.93 -3.78 -6.28
CA SER A 191 5.34 -4.74 -7.21
C SER A 191 3.82 -4.81 -7.04
N VAL A 192 3.18 -5.53 -7.97
CA VAL A 192 1.77 -5.88 -7.86
C VAL A 192 1.54 -6.86 -6.69
N ASP A 193 2.46 -7.80 -6.49
CA ASP A 193 2.38 -8.77 -5.40
C ASP A 193 2.35 -8.07 -4.03
N GLU A 194 3.26 -7.11 -3.83
CA GLU A 194 3.29 -6.30 -2.61
C GLU A 194 2.02 -5.47 -2.45
N TYR A 195 1.46 -4.93 -3.54
CA TYR A 195 0.18 -4.22 -3.50
C TYR A 195 -0.96 -5.10 -3.00
N LEU A 196 -1.09 -6.32 -3.54
CA LEU A 196 -2.15 -7.25 -3.16
C LEU A 196 -1.97 -7.75 -1.73
N LYS A 197 -0.72 -8.01 -1.31
CA LYS A 197 -0.38 -8.32 0.08
C LYS A 197 -0.71 -7.17 1.04
N GLU A 198 -0.35 -5.94 0.71
CA GLU A 198 -0.73 -4.78 1.52
C GLU A 198 -2.25 -4.56 1.53
N THR A 199 -2.94 -4.88 0.43
CA THR A 199 -4.41 -4.80 0.34
C THR A 199 -5.08 -5.81 1.27
N SER A 200 -4.57 -7.03 1.40
CA SER A 200 -5.12 -8.05 2.32
C SER A 200 -4.97 -7.63 3.80
N VAL A 201 -3.89 -6.92 4.16
CA VAL A 201 -3.67 -6.40 5.52
C VAL A 201 -4.77 -5.42 5.93
N VAL A 202 -5.13 -4.47 5.05
CA VAL A 202 -6.11 -3.42 5.37
C VAL A 202 -7.55 -3.77 5.05
N ASN A 203 -7.77 -4.89 4.37
CA ASN A 203 -9.09 -5.44 4.08
C ASN A 203 -9.18 -6.87 4.65
N PRO A 204 -9.17 -7.05 5.98
CA PRO A 204 -9.11 -8.38 6.58
C PRO A 204 -10.35 -9.23 6.28
N HIS A 205 -11.43 -8.64 5.76
CA HIS A 205 -12.63 -9.34 5.34
C HIS A 205 -12.63 -9.83 3.88
N CYS A 206 -11.58 -9.54 3.09
CA CYS A 206 -11.48 -10.00 1.71
C CYS A 206 -10.60 -11.25 1.58
N THR A 207 -10.94 -12.08 0.61
CA THR A 207 -10.05 -13.13 0.09
C THR A 207 -9.55 -12.69 -1.27
N ILE A 208 -8.23 -12.71 -1.47
CA ILE A 208 -7.60 -12.40 -2.76
C ILE A 208 -6.87 -13.65 -3.25
N ILE A 209 -7.22 -14.13 -4.44
CA ILE A 209 -6.52 -15.20 -5.14
C ILE A 209 -5.74 -14.52 -6.27
N TYR A 210 -4.42 -14.69 -6.29
CA TYR A 210 -3.56 -14.00 -7.23
C TYR A 210 -2.68 -14.98 -7.99
N THR A 211 -2.82 -15.02 -9.32
CA THR A 211 -1.91 -15.75 -10.20
C THR A 211 -0.97 -14.77 -10.88
N ASN A 212 0.33 -14.90 -10.60
CA ASN A 212 1.35 -14.02 -11.17
C ASN A 212 1.73 -14.43 -12.61
N PRO A 213 2.55 -13.63 -13.33
CA PRO A 213 3.00 -13.96 -14.69
C PRO A 213 3.81 -15.26 -14.82
N GLU A 214 4.39 -15.74 -13.73
CA GLU A 214 5.16 -16.99 -13.65
C GLU A 214 4.23 -18.20 -13.38
N ALA A 215 2.91 -18.00 -13.37
CA ALA A 215 1.88 -18.98 -13.03
C ALA A 215 1.91 -19.48 -11.57
N ASN A 216 2.60 -18.75 -10.68
CA ASN A 216 2.53 -18.98 -9.23
C ASN A 216 1.24 -18.36 -8.68
N GLN A 217 0.43 -19.20 -8.04
CA GLN A 217 -0.83 -18.77 -7.41
C GLN A 217 -0.59 -18.50 -5.93
N MET A 218 -0.84 -17.28 -5.46
CA MET A 218 -0.84 -16.89 -4.05
C MET A 218 -2.28 -16.72 -3.56
N ILE A 219 -2.57 -17.21 -2.34
CA ILE A 219 -3.90 -17.06 -1.73
C ILE A 219 -3.77 -16.25 -0.45
N PHE A 220 -4.44 -15.10 -0.41
CA PHE A 220 -4.57 -14.27 0.77
C PHE A 220 -5.97 -14.47 1.36
N PRO A 221 -6.19 -15.40 2.31
CA PRO A 221 -7.53 -15.64 2.87
C PRO A 221 -8.01 -14.50 3.77
N ARG A 222 -9.32 -14.36 3.96
CA ARG A 222 -9.84 -13.39 4.94
C ARG A 222 -9.46 -13.77 6.37
N ALA A 223 -9.13 -12.78 7.19
CA ALA A 223 -8.94 -12.88 8.65
C ALA A 223 -10.21 -12.51 9.45
N ALA A 224 -11.23 -11.96 8.78
CA ALA A 224 -12.48 -11.57 9.40
C ALA A 224 -13.69 -11.92 8.52
N GLU A 225 -14.79 -12.34 9.14
CA GLU A 225 -16.06 -12.58 8.44
C GLU A 225 -17.04 -11.40 8.58
N GLN A 226 -16.65 -10.35 9.31
CA GLN A 226 -17.47 -9.17 9.51
C GLN A 226 -17.12 -8.10 8.49
N LEU A 227 -18.12 -7.68 7.73
CA LEU A 227 -18.00 -6.53 6.84
C LEU A 227 -17.90 -5.22 7.62
N PRO A 228 -17.13 -4.25 7.10
CA PRO A 228 -17.03 -2.93 7.68
C PRO A 228 -18.39 -2.23 7.76
N PRO A 229 -18.59 -1.29 8.71
CA PRO A 229 -19.82 -0.51 8.77
C PRO A 229 -19.94 0.40 7.54
N GLU A 230 -21.15 0.59 7.05
CA GLU A 230 -21.41 1.44 5.89
C GLU A 230 -21.20 2.92 6.24
N ALA A 231 -20.39 3.62 5.45
CA ALA A 231 -20.18 5.05 5.59
C ALA A 231 -21.41 5.82 5.10
N ARG A 232 -21.98 6.65 5.98
CA ARG A 232 -23.14 7.48 5.66
C ARG A 232 -22.72 8.74 4.91
N GLU A 233 -23.49 9.11 3.90
CA GLU A 233 -23.30 10.37 3.21
C GLU A 233 -23.66 11.54 4.13
N ILE A 234 -22.80 12.56 4.16
CA ILE A 234 -23.03 13.78 4.91
C ILE A 234 -23.03 15.01 4.00
N LYS A 235 -23.65 16.09 4.47
CA LYS A 235 -23.51 17.41 3.86
C LYS A 235 -22.13 18.00 4.18
N PRO A 236 -21.61 18.92 3.35
CA PRO A 236 -20.34 19.57 3.63
C PRO A 236 -20.36 20.29 4.98
N HIS A 237 -19.22 20.28 5.66
CA HIS A 237 -19.02 21.09 6.84
C HIS A 237 -18.62 22.52 6.44
N PRO A 238 -19.13 23.57 7.10
CA PRO A 238 -18.84 24.97 6.71
C PRO A 238 -17.35 25.31 6.60
N TYR A 239 -16.52 24.84 7.54
CA TYR A 239 -15.06 25.05 7.50
C TYR A 239 -14.34 24.43 6.29
N GLY A 240 -14.96 23.49 5.60
CA GLY A 240 -14.37 22.81 4.44
C GLY A 240 -14.75 23.40 3.10
N VAL A 241 -15.62 24.40 3.08
CA VAL A 241 -16.11 24.99 1.84
C VAL A 241 -15.29 26.24 1.51
N GLU A 242 -14.68 26.23 0.33
CA GLU A 242 -14.00 27.38 -0.23
C GLU A 242 -15.00 28.40 -0.80
N LEU A 243 -14.58 29.66 -0.93
CA LEU A 243 -15.43 30.74 -1.41
C LEU A 243 -16.10 30.43 -2.76
N GLY A 244 -15.36 29.86 -3.71
CA GLY A 244 -15.91 29.49 -5.02
C GLY A 244 -17.02 28.44 -4.95
N MET A 245 -16.85 27.44 -4.07
CA MET A 245 -17.87 26.42 -3.83
C MET A 245 -19.08 27.02 -3.11
N LEU A 246 -18.85 27.90 -2.13
CA LEU A 246 -19.93 28.62 -1.43
C LEU A 246 -20.79 29.44 -2.41
N ILE A 247 -20.15 30.14 -3.35
CA ILE A 247 -20.84 30.89 -4.42
C ILE A 247 -21.71 29.94 -5.26
N LYS A 248 -21.13 28.83 -5.74
CA LYS A 248 -21.85 27.82 -6.52
C LYS A 248 -23.03 27.20 -5.77
N MET A 249 -22.88 26.97 -4.46
CA MET A 249 -23.96 26.48 -3.61
C MET A 249 -25.08 27.52 -3.48
N LEU A 250 -24.75 28.81 -3.30
CA LEU A 250 -25.73 29.89 -3.23
C LEU A 250 -26.47 30.11 -4.56
N GLU A 251 -25.85 29.84 -5.70
CA GLU A 251 -26.49 29.92 -7.02
C GLU A 251 -27.47 28.77 -7.29
N THR A 252 -27.17 27.58 -6.78
CA THR A 252 -27.95 26.36 -7.06
C THR A 252 -28.97 26.02 -5.96
N THR A 253 -28.83 26.59 -4.75
CA THR A 253 -29.71 26.30 -3.62
C THR A 253 -31.17 26.69 -3.87
N LYS A 254 -32.08 25.93 -3.28
CA LYS A 254 -33.51 26.24 -3.23
C LYS A 254 -33.88 27.13 -2.04
N ALA A 255 -32.96 27.32 -1.09
CA ALA A 255 -33.20 28.11 0.10
C ALA A 255 -33.44 29.59 -0.23
N SER A 256 -34.47 30.17 0.40
CA SER A 256 -34.89 31.55 0.13
C SER A 256 -34.13 32.59 0.97
N THR A 257 -33.64 32.19 2.14
CA THR A 257 -32.95 33.04 3.11
C THR A 257 -31.60 32.46 3.49
N LEU A 258 -30.68 33.31 3.95
CA LEU A 258 -29.37 32.89 4.45
C LEU A 258 -29.46 31.90 5.60
N GLN A 259 -30.36 32.12 6.56
CA GLN A 259 -30.52 31.21 7.68
C GLN A 259 -30.94 29.81 7.21
N GLN A 260 -31.88 29.76 6.27
CA GLN A 260 -32.35 28.50 5.69
C GLN A 260 -31.22 27.82 4.90
N PHE A 261 -30.50 28.56 4.06
CA PHE A 261 -29.36 28.03 3.30
C PHE A 261 -28.31 27.39 4.21
N LEU A 262 -27.90 28.12 5.26
CA LEU A 262 -26.88 27.63 6.20
C LEU A 262 -27.34 26.38 6.95
N THR A 263 -28.63 26.25 7.25
CA THR A 263 -29.20 25.10 7.97
C THR A 263 -29.43 23.90 7.03
N ASP A 264 -29.85 24.16 5.79
CA ASP A 264 -30.25 23.12 4.85
C ASP A 264 -29.05 22.54 4.09
N GLU A 265 -28.02 23.30 3.80
CA GLU A 265 -26.91 22.87 2.94
C GLU A 265 -25.68 22.37 3.72
N PHE A 266 -25.57 22.66 5.01
CA PHE A 266 -24.40 22.31 5.83
C PHE A 266 -24.74 21.39 6.99
N VAL A 267 -23.79 20.52 7.34
CA VAL A 267 -23.89 19.70 8.55
C VAL A 267 -23.51 20.52 9.79
N ARG A 268 -24.11 20.19 10.94
CA ARG A 268 -23.84 20.83 12.26
C ARG A 268 -24.16 22.31 12.36
N VAL A 269 -24.92 22.86 11.43
CA VAL A 269 -25.43 24.23 11.49
C VAL A 269 -26.91 24.22 11.84
N GLY A 270 -27.23 24.54 13.09
CA GLY A 270 -28.62 24.78 13.51
C GLY A 270 -29.02 26.25 13.36
N ALA A 271 -30.29 26.56 13.61
CA ALA A 271 -30.80 27.93 13.53
C ALA A 271 -30.04 28.93 14.43
N GLY A 272 -29.54 28.50 15.60
CA GLY A 272 -28.72 29.31 16.48
C GLY A 272 -27.36 29.66 15.87
N THR A 273 -26.62 28.64 15.44
CA THR A 273 -25.31 28.79 14.78
C THR A 273 -25.42 29.59 13.48
N ALA A 274 -26.49 29.38 12.69
CA ALA A 274 -26.73 30.15 11.47
C ALA A 274 -26.87 31.65 11.77
N LYS A 275 -27.58 32.02 12.85
CA LYS A 275 -27.70 33.42 13.28
C LYS A 275 -26.36 34.00 13.74
N GLU A 276 -25.55 33.20 14.44
CA GLU A 276 -24.21 33.60 14.87
C GLU A 276 -23.27 33.83 13.67
N ILE A 277 -23.28 32.93 12.69
CA ILE A 277 -22.54 33.10 11.42
C ILE A 277 -22.98 34.38 10.72
N CYS A 278 -24.29 34.61 10.59
CA CYS A 278 -24.81 35.84 10.00
C CYS A 278 -24.38 37.09 10.77
N ALA A 279 -24.39 37.07 12.11
CA ALA A 279 -23.95 38.18 12.94
C ALA A 279 -22.45 38.47 12.74
N ASN A 280 -21.60 37.44 12.75
CA ASN A 280 -20.16 37.57 12.50
C ASN A 280 -19.83 38.02 11.07
N ALA A 281 -20.72 37.72 10.12
CA ALA A 281 -20.64 38.19 8.74
C ALA A 281 -21.24 39.60 8.52
N SER A 282 -21.82 40.23 9.55
CA SER A 282 -22.61 41.47 9.43
C SER A 282 -23.76 41.38 8.41
N LEU A 283 -24.41 40.21 8.35
CA LEU A 283 -25.53 39.91 7.46
C LEU A 283 -26.79 39.62 8.27
N LEU A 284 -27.95 40.00 7.74
CA LEU A 284 -29.23 39.61 8.35
C LEU A 284 -29.55 38.13 8.00
N PRO A 285 -30.03 37.31 8.95
CA PRO A 285 -30.46 35.93 8.68
C PRO A 285 -31.58 35.85 7.62
N SER A 286 -32.39 36.90 7.51
CA SER A 286 -33.49 37.04 6.54
C SER A 286 -33.03 37.55 5.15
N THR A 287 -31.74 37.85 4.96
CA THR A 287 -31.20 38.25 3.66
C THR A 287 -31.48 37.14 2.64
N LYS A 288 -31.96 37.53 1.45
CA LYS A 288 -32.24 36.57 0.38
C LYS A 288 -30.94 36.09 -0.27
N THR A 289 -30.83 34.78 -0.49
CA THR A 289 -29.66 34.14 -1.13
C THR A 289 -29.33 34.75 -2.49
N LYS A 290 -30.36 35.04 -3.30
CA LYS A 290 -30.23 35.66 -4.63
C LYS A 290 -29.74 37.11 -4.64
N ASN A 291 -29.74 37.80 -3.50
CA ASN A 291 -29.36 39.21 -3.40
C ASN A 291 -27.92 39.40 -2.88
N LEU A 292 -27.15 38.32 -2.73
CA LEU A 292 -25.77 38.39 -2.26
C LEU A 292 -24.86 38.77 -3.43
N ASN A 293 -24.10 39.85 -3.26
CA ASN A 293 -22.98 40.15 -4.15
C ASN A 293 -21.73 39.40 -3.69
N ARG A 294 -20.65 39.45 -4.48
CA ARG A 294 -19.39 38.77 -4.19
C ARG A 294 -18.79 39.18 -2.84
N ASP A 295 -18.84 40.47 -2.51
CA ASP A 295 -18.27 41.00 -1.25
C ASP A 295 -19.02 40.49 -0.02
N LEU A 296 -20.36 40.43 -0.08
CA LEU A 296 -21.19 39.86 0.97
C LEU A 296 -20.96 38.35 1.12
N MET A 297 -20.70 37.64 0.03
CA MET A 297 -20.33 36.21 0.08
C MET A 297 -18.95 36.00 0.71
N GLU A 298 -17.98 36.89 0.46
CA GLU A 298 -16.69 36.86 1.14
C GLU A 298 -16.84 37.15 2.64
N ASN A 299 -17.67 38.12 3.02
CA ASN A 299 -17.99 38.40 4.42
C ASN A 299 -18.67 37.21 5.10
N LEU A 300 -19.59 36.52 4.40
CA LEU A 300 -20.20 35.29 4.88
C LEU A 300 -19.15 34.20 5.12
N HIS A 301 -18.22 34.03 4.19
CA HIS A 301 -17.12 33.06 4.31
C HIS A 301 -16.22 33.35 5.51
N LYS A 302 -15.83 34.62 5.72
CA LYS A 302 -15.10 35.05 6.92
C LYS A 302 -15.92 34.85 8.20
N GLY A 303 -17.22 35.13 8.16
CA GLY A 303 -18.15 34.89 9.27
C GLY A 303 -18.21 33.43 9.69
N ILE A 304 -18.18 32.49 8.73
CA ILE A 304 -18.08 31.05 9.00
C ILE A 304 -16.79 30.74 9.75
N GLN A 305 -15.63 31.23 9.28
CA GLN A 305 -14.33 30.96 9.91
C GLN A 305 -14.22 31.50 11.34
N ASN A 306 -14.88 32.62 11.63
CA ASN A 306 -14.88 33.26 12.95
C ASN A 306 -15.88 32.65 13.94
N THR A 307 -16.82 31.83 13.47
CA THR A 307 -17.84 31.21 14.32
C THR A 307 -17.35 29.86 14.81
N LYS A 308 -17.60 29.50 16.08
CA LYS A 308 -17.26 28.18 16.61
C LYS A 308 -18.36 27.17 16.26
N ILE A 309 -18.04 26.22 15.39
CA ILE A 309 -18.97 25.20 14.89
C ILE A 309 -18.57 23.84 15.45
N ILE A 310 -19.56 23.00 15.75
CA ILE A 310 -19.37 21.64 16.25
C ILE A 310 -18.73 20.79 15.14
N ALA A 311 -17.79 19.92 15.52
CA ALA A 311 -17.14 19.01 14.58
C ALA A 311 -18.16 18.17 13.77
N PRO A 312 -17.87 17.87 12.49
CA PRO A 312 -18.68 17.00 11.65
C PRO A 312 -18.91 15.63 12.31
N PRO A 313 -20.03 14.97 11.97
CA PRO A 313 -20.29 13.63 12.47
C PRO A 313 -19.31 12.63 11.86
N THR A 314 -19.04 11.54 12.59
CA THR A 314 -17.98 10.58 12.27
C THR A 314 -18.51 9.30 11.64
N ASP A 315 -19.83 9.17 11.50
CA ASP A 315 -20.53 8.07 10.84
C ASP A 315 -20.38 8.07 9.30
N CYS A 316 -19.76 9.13 8.76
CA CYS A 316 -19.31 9.20 7.37
C CYS A 316 -17.97 8.52 7.11
N ILE A 317 -17.34 7.97 8.14
CA ILE A 317 -16.04 7.28 8.08
C ILE A 317 -16.22 5.88 8.64
N SER A 318 -15.65 4.91 7.92
CA SER A 318 -15.55 3.51 8.26
C SER A 318 -14.06 3.16 8.47
N PRO A 319 -13.51 3.33 9.70
CA PRO A 319 -12.14 2.92 9.99
C PRO A 319 -11.98 1.40 9.87
N ILE A 320 -10.73 0.90 9.87
CA ILE A 320 -10.47 -0.54 9.93
C ILE A 320 -10.73 -1.04 11.35
N THR A 321 -10.41 -0.24 12.37
CA THR A 321 -10.31 -0.56 13.80
C THR A 321 -9.03 -1.26 14.19
N ALA A 322 -8.55 -0.97 15.41
CA ALA A 322 -7.29 -1.46 15.97
C ALA A 322 -7.24 -3.00 15.94
N ASP A 323 -8.30 -3.67 16.36
CA ASP A 323 -8.37 -5.12 16.44
C ASP A 323 -8.28 -5.78 15.06
N LEU A 324 -9.01 -5.26 14.06
CA LEU A 324 -8.98 -5.79 12.70
C LEU A 324 -7.66 -5.48 11.99
N LEU A 325 -7.06 -4.30 12.25
CA LEU A 325 -5.76 -3.94 11.71
C LEU A 325 -4.65 -4.82 12.28
N GLU A 326 -4.71 -5.16 13.57
CA GLU A 326 -3.78 -6.10 14.20
C GLU A 326 -3.93 -7.51 13.63
N LYS A 327 -5.16 -8.00 13.43
CA LYS A 327 -5.42 -9.30 12.78
C LYS A 327 -4.87 -9.36 11.36
N GLY A 328 -5.10 -8.32 10.55
CA GLY A 328 -4.55 -8.23 9.20
C GLY A 328 -3.01 -8.25 9.20
N LEU A 329 -2.39 -7.63 10.21
CA LEU A 329 -0.93 -7.61 10.35
C LEU A 329 -0.36 -8.97 10.81
N ARG A 330 -1.01 -9.64 11.77
CA ARG A 330 -0.63 -10.97 12.28
C ARG A 330 -0.66 -12.03 11.19
N LYS A 331 -1.66 -11.95 10.32
CA LYS A 331 -1.82 -12.87 9.20
C LYS A 331 -0.66 -12.80 8.20
N GLU A 332 -0.15 -11.60 7.92
CA GLU A 332 0.78 -11.38 6.79
C GLU A 332 2.26 -11.24 7.20
N ILE A 333 2.52 -10.92 8.47
CA ILE A 333 3.87 -10.70 9.01
C ILE A 333 4.03 -11.55 10.26
N ASN A 334 4.99 -12.47 10.25
CA ASN A 334 5.38 -13.24 11.43
C ASN A 334 6.30 -12.43 12.35
N ALA A 335 5.85 -12.14 13.57
CA ALA A 335 6.52 -11.29 14.53
C ALA A 335 6.22 -11.74 15.96
N GLU A 336 7.06 -11.35 16.92
CA GLU A 336 6.92 -11.72 18.34
C GLU A 336 5.94 -10.81 19.08
N PHE A 337 5.74 -9.59 18.60
CA PHE A 337 4.92 -8.59 19.25
C PHE A 337 4.14 -7.76 18.26
N TYR A 338 2.85 -7.59 18.55
CA TYR A 338 1.95 -6.74 17.79
C TYR A 338 1.28 -5.74 18.71
N CYS A 339 1.04 -4.54 18.20
CA CYS A 339 0.13 -3.62 18.85
C CYS A 339 -0.53 -2.70 17.84
N SER A 340 -1.74 -2.29 18.16
CA SER A 340 -2.54 -1.37 17.34
C SER A 340 -3.16 -0.25 18.21
N THR A 341 -3.56 0.84 17.56
CA THR A 341 -4.38 1.90 18.14
C THR A 341 -5.26 2.55 17.08
N THR A 342 -6.49 2.89 17.44
CA THR A 342 -7.40 3.73 16.66
C THR A 342 -7.63 5.02 17.43
N ARG A 343 -7.20 6.15 16.88
CA ARG A 343 -7.33 7.45 17.54
C ARG A 343 -8.77 7.96 17.46
N PRO A 344 -9.17 8.85 18.38
CA PRO A 344 -10.45 9.54 18.26
C PRO A 344 -10.49 10.37 16.97
N PRO A 345 -11.67 10.56 16.35
CA PRO A 345 -11.81 11.36 15.14
C PRO A 345 -11.36 12.80 15.34
N ALA A 346 -10.62 13.31 14.35
CA ALA A 346 -10.17 14.69 14.26
C ALA A 346 -10.72 15.33 12.99
N VAL A 347 -10.48 16.63 12.79
CA VAL A 347 -11.03 17.39 11.66
C VAL A 347 -9.93 18.24 11.06
N TYR A 348 -9.83 18.24 9.73
CA TYR A 348 -8.97 19.16 8.98
C TYR A 348 -9.78 19.78 7.85
N ARG A 349 -9.74 21.11 7.68
CA ARG A 349 -10.56 21.82 6.67
C ARG A 349 -12.01 21.30 6.61
N GLY A 350 -12.68 21.15 7.75
CA GLY A 350 -14.05 20.64 7.82
C GLY A 350 -14.27 19.16 7.45
N ASN A 351 -13.24 18.42 7.05
CA ASN A 351 -13.32 16.99 6.77
C ASN A 351 -12.94 16.20 8.02
N PRO A 352 -13.83 15.32 8.54
CA PRO A 352 -13.45 14.42 9.62
C PRO A 352 -12.43 13.41 9.09
N PHE A 353 -11.51 13.00 9.95
CA PHE A 353 -10.56 11.93 9.67
C PHE A 353 -10.20 11.14 10.94
N ILE A 354 -9.79 9.90 10.77
CA ILE A 354 -9.30 9.01 11.83
C ILE A 354 -7.91 8.52 11.42
N ILE A 355 -6.99 8.48 12.39
CA ILE A 355 -5.68 7.86 12.22
C ILE A 355 -5.61 6.58 13.04
N GLU A 356 -5.14 5.53 12.40
CA GLU A 356 -4.88 4.24 13.02
C GLU A 356 -3.41 3.91 12.81
N ALA A 357 -2.78 3.33 13.82
CA ALA A 357 -1.38 2.91 13.73
C ALA A 357 -1.22 1.51 14.31
N ALA A 358 -0.38 0.70 13.69
CA ALA A 358 0.01 -0.60 14.20
C ALA A 358 1.51 -0.85 14.05
N LEU A 359 2.05 -1.73 14.89
CA LEU A 359 3.45 -2.15 14.89
C LEU A 359 3.51 -3.67 14.96
N ALA A 360 4.42 -4.27 14.21
CA ALA A 360 4.85 -5.66 14.36
C ALA A 360 6.37 -5.69 14.58
N TYR A 361 6.84 -6.31 15.66
CA TYR A 361 8.24 -6.31 16.08
C TYR A 361 8.81 -7.72 16.29
N GLY A 362 10.03 -7.96 15.82
CA GLY A 362 10.73 -9.24 15.93
C GLY A 362 10.33 -10.24 14.84
N GLY A 363 10.55 -11.52 15.12
CA GLY A 363 10.31 -12.63 14.18
C GLY A 363 11.32 -12.68 13.06
N GLU A 364 10.85 -12.95 11.84
CA GLU A 364 11.67 -13.12 10.63
C GLU A 364 12.11 -11.77 10.00
N GLN A 365 11.77 -10.66 10.65
CA GLN A 365 12.12 -9.34 10.15
C GLN A 365 13.60 -9.01 10.34
N GLU A 366 14.20 -8.36 9.34
CA GLU A 366 15.60 -7.95 9.37
C GLU A 366 15.91 -6.95 10.50
N GLY A 367 16.92 -7.26 11.33
CA GLY A 367 17.29 -6.43 12.48
C GLY A 367 18.14 -5.20 12.14
N ASP A 368 18.90 -5.26 11.06
CA ASP A 368 19.93 -4.25 10.73
C ASP A 368 19.49 -3.27 9.63
N SER A 369 18.29 -3.44 9.07
CA SER A 369 17.76 -2.58 8.01
C SER A 369 16.75 -1.55 8.53
N ALA A 370 16.48 -0.54 7.69
CA ALA A 370 15.45 0.45 8.01
C ALA A 370 14.08 -0.23 8.11
N VAL A 371 13.31 0.19 9.11
CA VAL A 371 11.97 -0.37 9.36
C VAL A 371 11.11 -0.35 8.10
N ARG A 372 10.30 -1.39 7.92
CA ARG A 372 9.31 -1.42 6.85
C ARG A 372 8.16 -0.48 7.22
N ILE A 373 7.69 0.31 6.27
CA ILE A 373 6.58 1.25 6.49
C ILE A 373 5.46 0.92 5.53
N LEU A 374 4.29 0.60 6.08
CA LEU A 374 3.07 0.40 5.33
C LEU A 374 2.17 1.63 5.53
N ARG A 375 1.79 2.27 4.43
CA ARG A 375 1.03 3.52 4.44
C ARG A 375 -0.29 3.30 3.76
N PHE A 376 -1.37 3.66 4.42
CA PHE A 376 -2.72 3.40 3.93
C PHE A 376 -3.58 4.65 3.98
N ALA A 377 -4.44 4.80 2.99
CA ALA A 377 -5.50 5.81 2.99
C ALA A 377 -6.81 5.19 2.51
N ASN A 378 -7.89 5.34 3.28
CA ASN A 378 -9.21 4.77 2.99
C ASN A 378 -9.16 3.28 2.58
N ARG A 379 -8.37 2.46 3.30
CA ARG A 379 -8.12 1.03 2.99
C ARG A 379 -7.44 0.74 1.66
N VAL A 380 -6.73 1.72 1.10
CA VAL A 380 -5.91 1.57 -0.12
C VAL A 380 -4.42 1.73 0.24
N PRO A 381 -3.56 0.79 -0.17
CA PRO A 381 -2.10 0.90 -0.04
C PRO A 381 -1.49 2.08 -0.80
N LEU A 382 -0.48 2.72 -0.21
CA LEU A 382 0.30 3.81 -0.80
C LEU A 382 1.75 3.36 -0.99
N LEU A 383 2.07 2.74 -2.12
CA LEU A 383 3.39 2.15 -2.37
C LEU A 383 4.45 3.17 -2.80
N TYR A 384 4.08 4.16 -3.62
CA TYR A 384 5.04 5.09 -4.21
C TYR A 384 5.16 6.42 -3.43
N GLN A 385 6.17 7.21 -3.77
CA GLN A 385 6.39 8.57 -3.23
C GLN A 385 6.49 8.66 -1.68
N GLN A 386 7.12 7.66 -1.04
CA GLN A 386 7.29 7.65 0.42
C GLN A 386 7.93 8.94 0.95
N GLY A 387 8.91 9.52 0.25
CA GLY A 387 9.61 10.74 0.68
C GLY A 387 8.75 12.02 0.69
N ALA A 388 7.65 12.06 -0.06
CA ALA A 388 6.73 13.20 -0.09
C ALA A 388 5.55 13.04 0.89
N CYS A 389 5.46 11.92 1.61
CA CYS A 389 4.30 11.58 2.41
C CYS A 389 4.38 12.12 3.85
N ALA A 390 3.30 12.72 4.33
CA ALA A 390 3.13 13.14 5.71
C ALA A 390 3.33 12.02 6.74
N ILE A 391 2.94 10.78 6.41
CA ILE A 391 3.14 9.62 7.30
C ILE A 391 4.62 9.34 7.50
N THR A 392 5.38 9.18 6.41
CA THR A 392 6.82 8.89 6.46
C THR A 392 7.56 9.96 7.24
N ASN A 393 7.26 11.23 6.97
CA ASN A 393 7.90 12.36 7.65
C ASN A 393 7.53 12.39 9.14
N SER A 394 6.31 11.98 9.51
CA SER A 394 5.90 11.85 10.91
C SER A 394 6.61 10.70 11.63
N ILE A 395 6.87 9.58 10.94
CA ILE A 395 7.66 8.46 11.46
C ILE A 395 9.12 8.90 11.68
N GLN A 396 9.74 9.57 10.69
CA GLN A 396 11.10 10.10 10.81
C GLN A 396 11.24 11.12 11.95
N ALA A 397 10.24 11.99 12.12
CA ALA A 397 10.23 13.02 13.16
C ALA A 397 9.95 12.48 14.57
N THR A 398 9.50 11.23 14.69
CA THR A 398 9.28 10.56 15.98
C THR A 398 10.60 10.00 16.49
N SER A 399 10.89 10.17 17.78
CA SER A 399 12.13 9.69 18.40
C SER A 399 11.99 8.25 18.87
N TRP A 400 12.36 7.31 17.99
CA TRP A 400 12.18 5.87 18.24
C TRP A 400 13.23 5.26 19.18
N ARG A 401 14.34 5.96 19.43
CA ARG A 401 15.34 5.58 20.44
C ARG A 401 14.74 5.41 21.82
N LEU A 402 13.75 6.24 22.16
CA LEU A 402 13.02 6.14 23.43
C LEU A 402 12.12 4.90 23.51
N TYR A 403 11.85 4.25 22.38
CA TYR A 403 10.98 3.08 22.25
C TYR A 403 11.75 1.79 21.96
N GLY A 404 13.08 1.82 22.01
CA GLY A 404 13.92 0.63 21.86
C GLY A 404 14.41 0.33 20.44
N LEU A 405 14.14 1.19 19.47
CA LEU A 405 14.71 1.07 18.11
C LEU A 405 15.96 1.94 17.94
N GLN A 406 16.83 1.56 17.02
CA GLN A 406 17.94 2.41 16.61
C GLN A 406 17.42 3.46 15.62
N GLN A 407 18.04 4.64 15.59
CA GLN A 407 17.66 5.70 14.64
C GLN A 407 18.83 6.66 14.52
N SER A 408 19.14 7.17 13.34
CA SER A 408 20.06 8.30 13.16
C SER A 408 19.28 9.62 13.07
N LYS A 409 19.96 10.77 13.05
CA LYS A 409 19.25 12.07 13.06
C LYS A 409 18.49 12.24 11.75
N ASN A 410 17.18 12.51 11.82
CA ASN A 410 16.28 12.68 10.66
C ASN A 410 16.21 11.48 9.71
N SER A 411 16.61 10.28 10.14
CA SER A 411 16.42 9.05 9.36
C SER A 411 15.21 8.27 9.86
N LEU A 412 14.79 7.31 9.04
CA LEU A 412 13.95 6.23 9.52
C LEU A 412 14.65 5.44 10.64
N PRO A 413 13.89 4.86 11.58
CA PRO A 413 14.47 3.95 12.55
C PRO A 413 14.92 2.66 11.88
N VAL A 414 15.81 1.96 12.56
CA VAL A 414 16.44 0.70 12.15
C VAL A 414 16.11 -0.33 13.23
N GLY A 415 15.70 -1.52 12.79
CA GLY A 415 15.31 -2.61 13.66
C GLY A 415 14.29 -3.54 12.99
N PRO A 416 14.05 -4.73 13.59
CA PRO A 416 13.14 -5.74 13.07
C PRO A 416 11.70 -5.32 13.37
N CYS A 417 11.21 -4.30 12.65
CA CYS A 417 9.93 -3.66 12.93
C CYS A 417 9.25 -3.22 11.64
N THR A 418 7.94 -3.49 11.57
CA THR A 418 7.05 -2.94 10.55
C THR A 418 6.11 -1.94 11.20
N ILE A 419 6.05 -0.74 10.63
CA ILE A 419 5.21 0.37 11.09
C ILE A 419 4.09 0.59 10.09
N VAL A 420 2.85 0.48 10.58
CA VAL A 420 1.64 0.70 9.80
C VAL A 420 0.97 1.99 10.24
N VAL A 421 0.58 2.82 9.27
CA VAL A 421 -0.29 3.98 9.53
C VAL A 421 -1.38 4.05 8.47
N HIS A 422 -2.62 4.13 8.93
CA HIS A 422 -3.82 4.26 8.12
C HIS A 422 -4.55 5.57 8.42
N MET A 423 -4.95 6.28 7.37
CA MET A 423 -5.85 7.43 7.46
C MET A 423 -7.20 7.09 6.81
N SER A 424 -8.29 7.25 7.56
CA SER A 424 -9.65 7.22 7.02
C SER A 424 -10.24 8.61 6.98
N SER A 425 -10.82 9.02 5.85
CA SER A 425 -11.46 10.33 5.67
C SER A 425 -12.46 10.33 4.52
N VAL A 426 -13.45 11.21 4.57
CA VAL A 426 -14.38 11.46 3.44
C VAL A 426 -13.65 12.02 2.22
N TRP A 427 -12.61 12.80 2.47
CA TRP A 427 -11.72 13.34 1.46
C TRP A 427 -10.30 13.14 1.96
N VAL A 428 -9.44 12.46 1.22
CA VAL A 428 -8.03 12.30 1.61
C VAL A 428 -7.20 13.38 0.90
N PRO A 429 -6.34 14.13 1.60
CA PRO A 429 -5.56 15.19 0.98
C PRO A 429 -4.30 14.61 0.35
N PHE A 430 -4.39 14.22 -0.92
CA PHE A 430 -3.22 13.74 -1.67
C PHE A 430 -2.36 14.90 -2.19
N THR A 431 -1.06 14.65 -2.35
CA THR A 431 -0.10 15.62 -2.95
C THR A 431 -0.24 15.72 -4.46
N SER A 432 -0.78 14.69 -5.10
CA SER A 432 -0.99 14.58 -6.55
C SER A 432 -2.24 13.75 -6.87
N GLU A 433 -2.72 13.86 -8.11
CA GLU A 433 -3.89 13.18 -8.66
C GLU A 433 -3.72 11.65 -8.68
N SER A 434 -2.48 11.17 -8.69
CA SER A 434 -2.13 9.75 -8.63
C SER A 434 -2.27 9.11 -7.24
N LYS A 435 -2.57 9.90 -6.20
CA LYS A 435 -2.93 9.42 -4.85
C LYS A 435 -1.89 8.54 -4.14
N GLU A 436 -0.60 8.88 -4.23
CA GLU A 436 0.49 8.06 -3.65
C GLU A 436 0.98 8.55 -2.28
N ALA A 437 0.72 9.81 -1.95
CA ALA A 437 1.25 10.45 -0.76
C ALA A 437 0.25 11.43 -0.15
N LEU A 438 0.23 11.46 1.19
CA LEU A 438 -0.58 12.39 1.97
C LEU A 438 0.14 13.73 2.11
N ALA A 439 -0.60 14.81 1.92
CA ALA A 439 -0.12 16.17 2.09
C ALA A 439 0.10 16.56 3.56
N HIS A 440 0.98 17.54 3.77
CA HIS A 440 1.41 17.98 5.10
C HIS A 440 0.44 18.99 5.73
N TYR A 441 -0.63 18.50 6.35
CA TYR A 441 -1.48 19.33 7.21
C TYR A 441 -1.08 19.21 8.68
N PRO A 442 -0.95 20.32 9.43
CA PRO A 442 -0.57 20.29 10.85
C PRO A 442 -1.45 19.39 11.71
N GLU A 443 -2.76 19.39 11.47
CA GLU A 443 -3.75 18.57 12.19
C GLU A 443 -3.51 17.08 11.95
N ILE A 444 -3.22 16.69 10.71
CA ILE A 444 -2.94 15.30 10.31
C ILE A 444 -1.62 14.84 10.92
N VAL A 445 -0.55 15.62 10.73
CA VAL A 445 0.80 15.30 11.25
C VAL A 445 0.77 15.16 12.78
N LYS A 446 0.01 16.01 13.47
CA LYS A 446 -0.16 15.92 14.92
C LYS A 446 -0.82 14.60 15.33
N GLU A 447 -1.94 14.21 14.73
CA GLU A 447 -2.63 12.97 15.10
C GLU A 447 -1.83 11.72 14.71
N VAL A 448 -1.14 11.72 13.57
CA VAL A 448 -0.21 10.65 13.19
C VAL A 448 0.88 10.48 14.25
N LYS A 449 1.50 11.57 14.68
CA LYS A 449 2.53 11.52 15.73
C LYS A 449 1.97 10.97 17.05
N LEU A 450 0.76 11.37 17.45
CA LEU A 450 0.13 10.88 18.68
C LEU A 450 -0.16 9.38 18.60
N ALA A 451 -0.66 8.89 17.46
CA ALA A 451 -0.88 7.46 17.22
C ALA A 451 0.43 6.65 17.31
N LEU A 452 1.49 7.12 16.65
CA LEU A 452 2.81 6.49 16.69
C LEU A 452 3.40 6.47 18.11
N GLN A 453 3.19 7.53 18.90
CA GLN A 453 3.65 7.59 20.30
C GLN A 453 2.90 6.64 21.23
N GLU A 454 1.63 6.34 20.96
CA GLU A 454 0.88 5.31 21.70
C GLU A 454 1.43 3.92 21.43
N CYS A 455 1.60 3.55 20.16
CA CYS A 455 2.18 2.26 19.80
C CYS A 455 3.65 2.15 20.25
N GLY A 456 4.43 3.22 20.12
CA GLY A 456 5.81 3.29 20.59
C GLY A 456 5.96 3.04 22.10
N ARG A 457 5.03 3.53 22.92
CA ARG A 457 5.02 3.23 24.37
C ARG A 457 4.76 1.75 24.67
N LYS A 458 3.85 1.11 23.92
CA LYS A 458 3.58 -0.34 24.03
C LYS A 458 4.82 -1.15 23.60
N LEU A 459 5.43 -0.78 22.47
CA LEU A 459 6.68 -1.38 21.98
C LEU A 459 7.81 -1.26 23.01
N ALA A 460 8.01 -0.08 23.60
CA ALA A 460 9.06 0.15 24.60
C ALA A 460 8.93 -0.82 25.79
N SER A 461 7.71 -1.08 26.25
CA SER A 461 7.44 -2.03 27.33
C SER A 461 7.91 -3.44 26.95
N PHE A 462 7.59 -3.88 25.73
CA PHE A 462 7.99 -5.19 25.22
C PHE A 462 9.51 -5.30 25.03
N VAL A 463 10.13 -4.34 24.33
CA VAL A 463 11.57 -4.36 24.06
C VAL A 463 12.39 -4.31 25.35
N ASN A 464 11.96 -3.52 26.34
CA ASN A 464 12.61 -3.49 27.65
C ASN A 464 12.47 -4.82 28.39
N LYS A 465 11.30 -5.49 28.31
CA LYS A 465 11.10 -6.83 28.86
C LYS A 465 12.04 -7.84 28.19
N LYS A 466 12.08 -7.87 26.85
CA LYS A 466 12.97 -8.75 26.07
C LYS A 466 14.44 -8.53 26.39
N ARG A 467 14.87 -7.26 26.50
CA ARG A 467 16.23 -6.91 26.87
C ARG A 467 16.58 -7.41 28.28
N ARG A 468 15.68 -7.25 29.25
CA ARG A 468 15.87 -7.74 30.62
C ARG A 468 16.06 -9.26 30.65
N ILE A 469 15.20 -9.99 29.93
CA ILE A 469 15.29 -11.46 29.79
C ILE A 469 16.62 -11.86 29.15
N SER A 470 17.02 -11.20 28.06
CA SER A 470 18.31 -11.50 27.39
C SER A 470 19.53 -11.23 28.28
N GLU A 471 19.52 -10.13 29.04
CA GLU A 471 20.59 -9.81 29.99
C GLU A 471 20.66 -10.80 31.15
N GLU A 472 19.52 -11.30 31.61
CA GLU A 472 19.43 -12.32 32.65
C GLU A 472 19.92 -13.69 32.15
N SER A 473 19.49 -14.10 30.96
CA SER A 473 19.96 -15.32 30.29
C SER A 473 21.48 -15.30 30.09
N LYS A 474 22.06 -14.18 29.62
CA LYS A 474 23.51 -14.03 29.50
C LYS A 474 24.22 -14.19 30.86
N LYS A 475 23.72 -13.54 31.92
CA LYS A 475 24.29 -13.66 33.27
C LYS A 475 24.23 -15.10 33.78
N ARG A 476 23.10 -15.79 33.59
CA ARG A 476 22.95 -17.20 33.92
C ARG A 476 23.96 -18.06 33.17
N GLY A 477 24.04 -17.93 31.85
CA GLY A 477 25.01 -18.66 31.02
C GLY A 477 26.47 -18.38 31.38
N TYR A 478 26.82 -17.17 31.85
CA TYR A 478 28.15 -16.93 32.42
C TYR A 478 28.36 -17.71 33.72
N ILE A 479 27.41 -17.68 34.65
CA ILE A 479 27.52 -18.40 35.93
C ILE A 479 27.63 -19.90 35.69
N GLU A 480 26.80 -20.48 34.82
CA GLU A 480 26.82 -21.90 34.46
C GLU A 480 28.18 -22.34 33.90
N LYS A 481 28.84 -21.48 33.10
CA LYS A 481 30.22 -21.73 32.62
C LYS A 481 31.26 -21.71 33.75
N TYR A 482 31.06 -20.91 34.79
CA TYR A 482 32.00 -20.79 35.91
C TYR A 482 31.78 -21.82 37.02
N ILE A 483 30.58 -22.41 37.15
CA ILE A 483 30.25 -23.40 38.19
C ILE A 483 31.28 -24.55 38.23
N PRO A 484 31.62 -25.21 37.10
CA PRO A 484 32.61 -26.31 37.10
C PRO A 484 34.01 -25.86 37.55
N HIS A 485 34.44 -24.66 37.16
CA HIS A 485 35.74 -24.10 37.54
C HIS A 485 35.82 -23.77 39.04
N VAL A 486 34.71 -23.29 39.62
CA VAL A 486 34.61 -23.03 41.06
C VAL A 486 34.63 -24.36 41.82
N ALA A 487 33.91 -25.37 41.36
CA ALA A 487 33.91 -26.70 41.95
C ALA A 487 35.30 -27.36 41.90
N ASP A 488 36.03 -27.24 40.78
CA ASP A 488 37.41 -27.71 40.65
C ASP A 488 38.38 -26.99 41.60
N SER A 489 38.22 -25.67 41.73
CA SER A 489 39.02 -24.88 42.66
C SER A 489 38.76 -25.31 44.11
N LEU A 490 37.50 -25.50 44.50
CA LEU A 490 37.12 -25.98 45.84
C LEU A 490 37.65 -27.39 46.10
N LYS A 491 37.59 -28.27 45.11
CA LYS A 491 38.16 -29.61 45.18
C LYS A 491 39.67 -29.58 45.45
N SER A 492 40.42 -28.75 44.73
CA SER A 492 41.87 -28.63 44.90
C SER A 492 42.28 -28.01 46.23
N ILE A 493 41.53 -27.01 46.73
CA ILE A 493 41.85 -26.30 47.97
C ILE A 493 41.49 -27.13 49.22
N VAL A 494 40.31 -27.77 49.21
CA VAL A 494 39.75 -28.46 50.39
C VAL A 494 40.06 -29.97 50.37
N GLY A 495 40.55 -30.51 49.24
CA GLY A 495 40.86 -31.93 49.08
C GLY A 495 39.62 -32.82 48.93
N LEU A 496 38.62 -32.35 48.19
CA LEU A 496 37.36 -33.08 47.99
C LEU A 496 37.53 -34.26 47.02
N SER A 497 36.69 -35.30 47.17
CA SER A 497 36.56 -36.39 46.21
C SER A 497 35.75 -35.97 44.97
N GLU A 498 35.85 -36.71 43.86
CA GLU A 498 35.07 -36.43 42.63
C GLU A 498 33.55 -36.44 42.87
N ILE A 499 33.07 -37.29 43.78
CA ILE A 499 31.65 -37.38 44.15
C ILE A 499 31.20 -36.09 44.85
N GLN A 500 32.04 -35.55 45.73
CA GLN A 500 31.76 -34.30 46.43
C GLN A 500 31.87 -33.08 45.51
N LYS A 501 32.77 -33.10 44.52
CA LYS A 501 32.80 -32.06 43.47
C LYS A 501 31.45 -31.98 42.76
N LYS A 502 30.91 -33.13 42.34
CA LYS A 502 29.63 -33.19 41.64
C LYS A 502 28.47 -32.70 42.52
N GLN A 503 28.47 -33.05 43.80
CA GLN A 503 27.49 -32.52 44.76
C GLN A 503 27.57 -30.99 44.88
N VAL A 504 28.78 -30.42 44.90
CA VAL A 504 28.97 -28.96 44.93
C VAL A 504 28.48 -28.30 43.63
N GLU A 505 28.67 -28.93 42.47
CA GLU A 505 28.11 -28.44 41.21
C GLU A 505 26.58 -28.44 41.25
N ASP A 506 25.97 -29.56 41.65
CA ASP A 506 24.51 -29.72 41.76
C ASP A 506 23.91 -28.70 42.75
N ASP A 507 24.56 -28.47 43.90
CA ASP A 507 24.16 -27.47 44.89
C ASP A 507 24.26 -26.03 44.32
N LEU A 508 25.32 -25.73 43.55
CA LEU A 508 25.48 -24.43 42.91
C LEU A 508 24.44 -24.19 41.79
N TYR A 509 24.06 -25.23 41.05
CA TYR A 509 22.96 -25.17 40.10
C TYR A 509 21.62 -24.95 40.80
N ALA A 510 21.35 -25.64 41.91
CA ALA A 510 20.13 -25.45 42.70
C ALA A 510 20.04 -24.03 43.30
N ILE A 511 21.17 -23.48 43.77
CA ILE A 511 21.23 -22.08 44.25
C ILE A 511 20.95 -21.10 43.10
N LEU A 512 21.52 -21.35 41.92
CA LEU A 512 21.31 -20.52 40.74
C LEU A 512 19.82 -20.45 40.37
N GLU A 513 19.14 -21.60 40.34
CA GLU A 513 17.71 -21.71 40.05
C GLU A 513 16.85 -21.04 41.13
N HIS A 514 17.14 -21.28 42.41
CA HIS A 514 16.38 -20.68 43.52
C HIS A 514 16.53 -19.15 43.58
N THR A 515 17.69 -18.61 43.20
CA THR A 515 17.97 -17.16 43.33
C THR A 515 17.47 -16.36 42.13
N ARG A 516 17.38 -16.98 40.94
CA ARG A 516 17.06 -16.29 39.68
C ARG A 516 15.80 -16.78 38.97
N GLY A 517 15.18 -17.87 39.43
CA GLY A 517 13.98 -18.43 38.83
C GLY A 517 14.22 -19.18 37.51
N GLU A 518 13.12 -19.59 36.87
CA GLU A 518 13.14 -20.20 35.53
C GLU A 518 13.28 -19.15 34.42
N LEU A 519 13.87 -19.54 33.29
CA LEU A 519 14.00 -18.67 32.13
C LEU A 519 12.61 -18.41 31.52
N GLU A 520 12.16 -17.16 31.52
CA GLU A 520 11.05 -16.75 30.66
C GLU A 520 11.54 -16.76 29.20
N GLU A 521 11.10 -17.72 28.40
CA GLU A 521 11.28 -17.67 26.95
C GLU A 521 10.15 -16.84 26.32
N ILE A 522 10.52 -15.96 25.38
CA ILE A 522 9.55 -15.28 24.53
C ILE A 522 9.36 -16.19 23.33
N GLU A 523 8.33 -17.02 23.39
CA GLU A 523 7.94 -17.84 22.25
C GLU A 523 7.26 -16.98 21.19
N MET A 524 7.56 -17.30 19.94
CA MET A 524 6.89 -16.74 18.78
C MET A 524 5.63 -17.59 18.54
N ASP A 525 4.55 -17.27 19.27
CA ASP A 525 3.25 -17.92 19.10
C ASP A 525 2.31 -16.98 18.32
N ASN A 526 2.21 -17.22 17.02
CA ASN A 526 1.25 -16.54 16.16
C ASN A 526 0.34 -17.56 15.49
N PRO A 527 -0.76 -17.99 16.16
CA PRO A 527 -1.67 -18.99 15.62
C PRO A 527 -2.44 -18.51 14.39
N ASP A 528 -2.48 -17.19 14.16
CA ASP A 528 -3.15 -16.56 13.02
C ASP A 528 -2.24 -16.50 11.77
N TYR A 529 -0.96 -16.84 11.90
CA TYR A 529 -0.02 -16.93 10.78
C TYR A 529 0.06 -18.37 10.29
N ASP A 530 -0.27 -18.57 9.03
CA ASP A 530 -0.17 -19.87 8.37
C ASP A 530 1.10 -19.89 7.50
N PRO A 531 2.15 -20.64 7.91
CA PRO A 531 3.39 -20.73 7.16
C PRO A 531 3.21 -21.35 5.78
N GLU A 532 2.27 -22.28 5.61
CA GLU A 532 2.01 -22.92 4.30
C GLU A 532 1.40 -21.89 3.35
N LEU A 533 0.37 -21.16 3.79
CA LEU A 533 -0.25 -20.11 2.96
C LEU A 533 0.68 -18.92 2.69
N ALA A 534 1.62 -18.64 3.60
CA ALA A 534 2.65 -17.62 3.40
C ALA A 534 3.80 -18.07 2.48
N GLN A 535 4.05 -19.38 2.35
CA GLN A 535 5.09 -19.97 1.51
C GLN A 535 4.62 -20.31 0.09
N ILE A 536 3.31 -20.42 -0.15
CA ILE A 536 2.79 -20.59 -1.52
C ILE A 536 3.22 -19.37 -2.36
N GLY A 537 4.21 -19.58 -3.24
CA GLY A 537 4.82 -18.55 -4.10
C GLY A 537 6.18 -17.98 -3.64
N ALA A 538 6.77 -18.48 -2.55
CA ALA A 538 8.09 -18.08 -2.04
C ALA A 538 9.25 -19.01 -2.45
N GLU A 539 9.00 -20.02 -3.30
CA GLU A 539 10.05 -20.79 -3.95
C GLU A 539 10.74 -19.90 -5.00
N ASP A 540 11.72 -19.09 -4.58
CA ASP A 540 12.90 -18.63 -5.34
C ASP A 540 13.49 -17.32 -4.77
N GLU A 541 13.89 -17.31 -3.49
CA GLU A 541 14.78 -16.26 -2.95
C GLU A 541 16.24 -16.72 -2.76
N THR A 542 16.65 -17.85 -3.33
CA THR A 542 18.04 -18.31 -3.26
C THR A 542 18.62 -18.72 -4.62
N GLU A 543 18.63 -17.82 -5.61
CA GLU A 543 19.66 -17.86 -6.66
C GLU A 543 20.18 -16.45 -6.93
N GLU A 544 21.34 -16.13 -6.35
CA GLU A 544 22.10 -14.92 -6.72
C GLU A 544 22.57 -15.04 -8.19
N PRO A 545 22.46 -13.98 -9.01
CA PRO A 545 23.00 -14.01 -10.35
C PRO A 545 24.53 -13.86 -10.29
N MET A 546 25.24 -14.94 -10.64
CA MET A 546 26.68 -14.90 -10.93
C MET A 546 26.96 -13.92 -12.07
N GLY A 547 27.53 -12.77 -11.72
CA GLY A 547 27.98 -11.75 -12.66
C GLY A 547 29.13 -12.25 -13.53
N ASP A 548 28.92 -12.16 -14.83
CA ASP A 548 29.94 -12.21 -15.88
C ASP A 548 30.85 -10.97 -15.75
N ASP A 549 32.12 -11.17 -15.41
CA ASP A 549 33.14 -10.13 -15.56
C ASP A 549 34.34 -10.69 -16.32
N SER A 550 34.61 -10.07 -17.45
CA SER A 550 35.61 -10.47 -18.41
C SER A 550 36.89 -9.64 -18.25
N SER A 551 38.03 -10.35 -18.23
CA SER A 551 39.39 -9.90 -18.62
C SER A 551 40.35 -9.45 -17.48
N PRO A 552 41.70 -9.51 -17.67
CA PRO A 552 42.49 -10.64 -17.13
C PRO A 552 43.83 -10.23 -16.45
N HIS A 553 44.30 -10.90 -15.39
CA HIS A 553 45.74 -11.18 -15.22
C HIS A 553 46.14 -12.12 -14.06
N LYS A 554 46.77 -13.23 -14.48
CA LYS A 554 48.03 -13.84 -13.99
C LYS A 554 48.16 -14.37 -12.54
N LYS A 555 48.36 -15.70 -12.54
CA LYS A 555 49.38 -16.53 -11.87
C LYS A 555 48.99 -17.19 -10.54
N GLY A 556 48.99 -18.53 -10.56
CA GLY A 556 49.63 -19.29 -9.46
C GLY A 556 49.14 -20.71 -9.16
N LYS A 557 49.54 -21.68 -9.97
CA LYS A 557 49.96 -23.06 -9.57
C LYS A 557 49.05 -23.95 -8.68
N LYS A 558 48.56 -25.00 -9.35
CA LYS A 558 48.83 -26.44 -9.15
C LYS A 558 48.08 -27.26 -8.07
N ARG A 559 47.46 -28.32 -8.61
CA ARG A 559 47.31 -29.73 -8.12
C ARG A 559 46.19 -29.93 -7.07
N LYS A 560 45.37 -30.99 -7.10
CA LYS A 560 45.43 -32.30 -7.79
C LYS A 560 44.05 -32.99 -7.62
N GLU A 561 43.74 -33.87 -8.57
CA GLU A 561 42.96 -35.11 -8.41
C GLU A 561 41.46 -35.01 -8.08
N GLU A 562 40.64 -35.02 -9.13
CA GLU A 562 39.53 -35.97 -9.26
C GLU A 562 39.60 -36.55 -10.67
N LEU A 563 39.30 -37.83 -10.84
CA LEU A 563 38.43 -38.30 -11.92
C LEU A 563 38.10 -39.78 -11.72
N ASP A 564 36.79 -39.99 -11.62
CA ASP A 564 36.10 -41.25 -11.82
C ASP A 564 36.31 -41.81 -13.23
N GLU A 565 36.12 -43.12 -13.29
CA GLU A 565 36.14 -43.98 -14.46
C GLU A 565 34.95 -43.74 -15.41
N GLU A 566 35.17 -44.16 -16.66
CA GLU A 566 34.17 -44.71 -17.60
C GLU A 566 33.23 -43.74 -18.36
N LYS A 567 33.58 -43.44 -19.62
CA LYS A 567 33.10 -44.21 -20.79
C LYS A 567 33.62 -43.66 -22.12
N GLU A 568 34.03 -44.61 -22.97
CA GLU A 568 33.82 -44.76 -24.42
C GLU A 568 33.44 -43.48 -25.20
N GLY A 569 34.06 -43.10 -26.32
CA GLY A 569 34.89 -43.78 -27.30
C GLY A 569 34.69 -43.01 -28.62
N ASP A 570 35.77 -42.70 -29.34
CA ASP A 570 35.83 -42.71 -30.81
C ASP A 570 37.16 -42.09 -31.30
N GLU A 571 37.99 -43.01 -31.78
CA GLU A 571 38.78 -43.04 -33.02
C GLU A 571 39.31 -41.75 -33.71
N ASN A 572 40.54 -41.96 -34.23
CA ASN A 572 41.24 -41.32 -35.35
C ASN A 572 42.09 -40.09 -34.99
N GLU A 573 43.40 -40.27 -34.81
CA GLU A 573 44.49 -40.52 -35.80
C GLU A 573 45.09 -39.22 -36.35
N ASP A 574 46.42 -39.26 -36.39
CA ASP A 574 47.34 -38.42 -37.16
C ASP A 574 47.59 -36.98 -36.72
N SER A 575 48.81 -36.44 -36.73
CA SER A 575 50.15 -36.95 -37.03
C SER A 575 51.08 -35.72 -37.00
N PHE A 576 52.31 -35.88 -36.51
CA PHE A 576 53.52 -35.13 -36.92
C PHE A 576 53.58 -33.62 -36.55
N SER A 577 54.73 -33.01 -36.26
CA SER A 577 56.14 -33.40 -36.11
C SER A 577 56.92 -32.10 -35.85
N ASP A 578 58.00 -32.21 -35.07
CA ASP A 578 59.33 -31.60 -35.32
C ASP A 578 59.43 -30.06 -35.46
N ASP A 579 60.46 -29.35 -35.01
CA ASP A 579 61.74 -29.65 -34.36
C ASP A 579 62.35 -28.27 -34.02
N ASP A 580 63.29 -28.26 -33.07
CA ASP A 580 64.55 -27.48 -33.05
C ASP A 580 64.53 -25.93 -33.16
N GLU A 581 65.45 -25.15 -32.61
CA GLU A 581 66.59 -25.30 -31.71
C GLU A 581 66.99 -23.87 -31.28
N ASN A 582 67.77 -23.80 -30.20
CA ASN A 582 68.68 -22.75 -29.74
C ASN A 582 68.96 -21.53 -30.66
N ASP A 583 68.95 -20.31 -30.10
CA ASP A 583 70.17 -19.68 -29.57
C ASP A 583 69.93 -18.22 -29.12
N ASN A 584 70.47 -17.89 -27.95
CA ASN A 584 70.74 -16.53 -27.43
C ASN A 584 72.19 -16.19 -27.87
N PRO A 585 72.69 -14.94 -28.04
CA PRO A 585 72.62 -13.88 -27.03
C PRO A 585 72.71 -12.41 -27.54
N GLY A 586 72.61 -11.45 -26.60
CA GLY A 586 73.47 -10.24 -26.66
C GLY A 586 72.81 -8.89 -26.93
N ASP A 587 72.52 -8.17 -25.84
CA ASP A 587 73.14 -6.88 -25.50
C ASP A 587 73.10 -5.72 -26.52
N ARG A 588 72.33 -4.65 -26.22
CA ARG A 588 72.82 -3.26 -25.99
C ARG A 588 71.76 -2.15 -26.15
N GLN A 589 71.85 -1.23 -25.18
CA GLN A 589 71.73 0.24 -25.28
C GLN A 589 70.36 0.92 -25.56
N LEU A 590 69.85 1.53 -24.48
CA LEU A 590 69.73 2.98 -24.27
C LEU A 590 69.28 3.89 -25.44
N LYS A 591 68.18 4.61 -25.11
CA LYS A 591 67.90 6.05 -25.27
C LYS A 591 66.94 6.52 -26.38
N LEU A 592 65.95 7.26 -25.86
CA LEU A 592 65.28 8.47 -26.34
C LEU A 592 63.90 8.31 -27.01
N SER A 593 63.05 9.27 -26.61
CA SER A 593 61.65 9.58 -26.96
C SER A 593 60.57 8.66 -26.42
#